data_AF-A0A392RWK9-F1
#
_entry.id   AF-A0A392RWK9-F1
#
_cell.length_a   1.000
_cell.length_b   1.000
_cell.length_c   1.000
_cell.angle_alpha   90.00
_cell.angle_beta   90.00
_cell.angle_gamma   90.00
#
_symmetry.space_group_name_H-M   'P 1'
#
loop_
_entity.id
_entity.type
_entity.pdbx_description
1 polymer ?
#
loop_
_entity_poly.entity_id
_entity_poly.type
_entity_poly.pdbx_seq_one_letter_code
_entity_poly.pdbx_strand_id
1 'polypeptide(L)' 'MNQTKERVDLIEKGLMKVTLEDGNRLLPVVTMDDSLFQDLCNPWKEALVIKLLGNNVG' A
#
# COMPACT_ATOMS: atom_id res chain seq x y z
N MET A 1 -14.33 6.72 15.01
CA MET A 1 -13.85 5.57 15.80
C MET A 1 -12.47 5.22 15.27
N ASN A 2 -11.41 5.42 16.05
CA ASN A 2 -10.06 5.01 15.65
C ASN A 2 -9.99 3.48 15.77
N GLN A 3 -10.29 2.77 14.69
CA GLN A 3 -9.92 1.37 14.59
C GLN A 3 -8.40 1.30 14.46
N THR A 4 -7.74 0.83 15.52
CA THR A 4 -6.36 0.39 15.43
C THR A 4 -6.33 -0.80 14.48
N LYS A 5 -5.97 -0.57 13.22
CA LYS A 5 -5.82 -1.67 12.25
C LYS A 5 -4.74 -2.62 12.78
N GLU A 6 -5.09 -3.90 12.85
CA GLU A 6 -4.15 -4.95 13.23
C GLU A 6 -2.98 -4.96 12.24
N ARG A 7 -1.76 -5.14 12.75
CA ARG A 7 -0.58 -5.31 11.89
C ARG A 7 -0.67 -6.68 11.23
N VAL A 8 -0.77 -6.70 9.91
CA VAL A 8 -0.80 -7.93 9.10
C VAL A 8 0.51 -8.07 8.33
N ASP A 9 1.13 -9.25 8.40
CA ASP A 9 2.23 -9.62 7.50
C ASP A 9 1.65 -10.15 6.18
N LEU A 10 1.75 -9.34 5.12
CA LEU A 10 1.21 -9.68 3.80
C LEU A 10 1.99 -10.78 3.08
N ILE A 11 3.26 -10.98 3.44
CA ILE A 11 4.12 -12.00 2.86
C ILE A 11 3.79 -13.35 3.51
N GLU A 12 3.70 -13.39 4.85
CA GLU A 12 3.30 -14.58 5.59
C GLU A 12 1.91 -15.07 5.17
N LYS A 13 0.98 -14.14 4.93
CA LYS A 13 -0.38 -14.46 4.44
C LYS A 13 -0.45 -14.83 2.96
N GLY A 14 0.66 -14.77 2.22
CA GLY A 14 0.70 -15.06 0.79
C GLY A 14 -0.06 -14.06 -0.08
N LEU A 15 -0.39 -12.88 0.45
CA LEU A 15 -1.10 -11.80 -0.24
C LEU A 15 -0.15 -10.92 -1.06
N MET A 16 1.13 -10.98 -0.75
CA MET A 16 2.21 -10.27 -1.43
C MET A 16 3.35 -11.23 -1.72
N LYS A 17 3.91 -11.14 -2.92
CA LYS A 17 5.07 -11.93 -3.35
C LYS A 17 6.23 -11.01 -3.68
N VAL A 18 7.39 -11.34 -3.11
CA VAL A 18 8.67 -10.71 -3.45
C VAL A 18 9.44 -11.65 -4.36
N THR A 19 9.85 -11.13 -5.51
CA THR A 19 10.73 -11.83 -6.47
C THR A 19 11.97 -10.97 -6.70
N LEU A 20 13.00 -11.54 -7.32
CA LEU A 20 14.21 -10.81 -7.66
C LEU A 20 14.32 -10.75 -9.19
N GLU A 21 14.53 -9.56 -9.72
CA GLU A 21 14.81 -9.38 -11.14
C GLU A 21 16.14 -10.06 -11.47
N ASP A 22 16.11 -11.06 -12.36
CA ASP A 22 17.26 -11.91 -12.73
C ASP A 22 18.02 -12.52 -11.53
N GLY A 23 17.33 -12.75 -10.41
CA GLY A 23 17.96 -13.23 -9.18
C GLY A 23 18.85 -12.19 -8.46
N ASN A 24 18.87 -10.94 -8.94
CA ASN A 24 19.62 -9.86 -8.33
C ASN A 24 18.96 -9.43 -7.01
N ARG A 25 19.66 -9.68 -5.90
CA ARG A 25 19.19 -9.34 -4.55
C ARG A 25 19.01 -7.83 -4.32
N LEU A 26 19.57 -6.98 -5.17
CA LEU A 26 19.42 -5.53 -5.12
C LEU A 26 18.18 -5.03 -5.88
N LEU A 27 17.49 -5.90 -6.62
CA LEU A 27 16.33 -5.57 -7.44
C LEU A 27 15.12 -6.44 -7.05
N PRO A 28 14.55 -6.23 -5.84
CA PRO A 28 13.32 -6.91 -5.46
C PRO A 28 12.11 -6.33 -6.21
N VAL A 29 11.35 -7.21 -6.86
CA VAL A 29 10.07 -6.91 -7.48
C VAL A 29 8.95 -7.42 -6.58
N VAL A 30 8.09 -6.49 -6.16
CA VAL A 30 6.91 -6.77 -5.34
C VAL A 30 5.69 -6.90 -6.24
N THR A 31 4.93 -7.97 -6.05
CA THR A 31 3.67 -8.22 -6.75
C THR A 31 2.57 -8.55 -5.75
N MET A 32 1.36 -8.09 -6.04
CA MET A 32 0.14 -8.37 -5.28
C MET A 32 -1.07 -8.19 -6.19
N ASP A 33 -2.24 -8.58 -5.70
CA ASP A 33 -3.49 -8.37 -6.43
C ASP A 33 -3.87 -6.88 -6.47
N ASP A 34 -4.39 -6.42 -7.62
CA ASP A 34 -4.77 -5.03 -7.83
C ASP A 34 -5.87 -4.57 -6.86
N SER A 35 -6.84 -5.43 -6.53
CA SER A 35 -7.91 -5.08 -5.60
C SER A 35 -7.38 -4.85 -4.19
N LEU A 36 -6.46 -5.72 -3.74
CA LEU A 36 -5.76 -5.57 -2.47
C LEU A 36 -4.94 -4.27 -2.43
N PHE A 37 -4.22 -3.97 -3.53
CA PHE A 37 -3.48 -2.72 -3.63
C PHE A 37 -4.39 -1.50 -3.50
N GLN A 38 -5.53 -1.49 -4.20
CA GLN A 38 -6.50 -0.40 -4.09
C GLN A 38 -7.05 -0.24 -2.67
N ASP A 39 -7.35 -1.33 -1.98
CA ASP A 39 -7.84 -1.31 -0.60
C ASP A 39 -6.81 -0.73 0.38
N LEU A 40 -5.52 -1.09 0.20
CA LEU A 40 -4.42 -0.52 0.97
C LEU A 40 -4.23 0.98 0.70
N CYS A 41 -4.50 1.43 -0.54
CA CYS A 41 -4.39 2.83 -0.93
C CYS A 41 -5.57 3.71 -0.50
N ASN A 42 -6.77 3.15 -0.29
CA ASN A 42 -7.99 3.92 -0.02
C ASN A 42 -7.85 4.95 1.14
N PRO A 43 -7.25 4.61 2.30
CA PRO A 43 -7.05 5.59 3.37
C PRO A 43 -6.20 6.81 2.95
N TRP A 44 -5.25 6.61 2.05
CA TRP A 44 -4.36 7.67 1.56
C TRP A 44 -5.04 8.58 0.54
N LYS A 45 -5.97 8.06 -0.26
CA LYS A 45 -6.77 8.87 -1.19
C LYS A 45 -7.61 9.89 -0.41
N GLU A 46 -8.28 9.45 0.65
CA GLU A 46 -9.08 10.32 1.50
C GLU A 46 -8.22 11.37 2.23
N ALA A 47 -7.05 10.96 2.74
CA ALA A 47 -6.12 11.89 3.38
C ALA A 47 -5.60 12.98 2.42
N LEU A 48 -5.34 12.62 1.16
CA LEU A 48 -4.95 13.58 0.13
C LEU A 48 -6.07 14.58 -0.15
N VAL A 49 -7.31 14.10 -0.28
CA VAL A 49 -8.50 14.95 -0.51
C VAL A 49 -8.72 15.93 0.63
N ILE A 50 -8.62 15.50 1.89
CA ILE A 50 -8.73 16.40 3.05
C ILE A 50 -7.65 17.49 3.01
N LYS A 51 -6.41 17.14 2.66
CA LYS A 51 -5.30 18.10 2.59
C LYS A 51 -5.49 19.13 1.48
N LEU A 52 -6.11 18.75 0.36
CA LEU A 52 -6.42 19.65 -0.76
C LEU A 52 -7.64 20.52 -0.48
N LEU A 53 -8.67 20.00 0.20
CA LEU A 53 -9.86 20.79 0.57
C LEU A 53 -9.61 21.73 1.75
N GLY A 54 -8.58 21.44 2.57
CA GLY A 54 -8.15 22.29 3.69
C GLY A 54 -7.12 23.36 3.34
N ASN A 55 -6.63 23.42 2.09
CA ASN A 55 -5.64 24.41 1.66
C ASN A 55 -6.00 24.97 0.27
N ASN A 56 -5.85 26.29 0.07
CA ASN A 56 -5.75 26.84 -1.28
C ASN A 56 -4.38 26.45 -1.83
N VAL A 57 -4.32 25.40 -2.63
CA VAL A 57 -3.09 25.06 -3.36
C VAL A 57 -2.99 26.03 -4.53
N GLY A 58 -2.14 27.05 -4.35
CA GLY A 58 -1.79 28.09 -5.33
C GLY A 58 -0.45 28.71 -4.98
#